data_AF-A0A2P2MDX7-F1
#
_entry.id   AF-A0A2P2MDX7-F1
#
_cell.length_a   1.000
_cell.length_b   1.000
_cell.length_c   1.000
_cell.angle_alpha   90.00
_cell.angle_beta   90.00
_cell.angle_gamma   90.00
#
_symmetry.space_group_name_H-M   'P 1'
#
loop_
_entity.id
_entity.type
_entity.pdbx_description
1 polymer ?
#
loop_
_entity_poly.entity_id
_entity_poly.type
_entity_poly.pdbx_seq_one_letter_code
_entity_poly.pdbx_strand_id
1 'polypeptide(L)'
;MFFCSKNFAEALRRVGVRAESILYEGKTHTDLFLQDPMRGGYDQMFEDLVAIIHADDLQAQAKDVVAPPRRRLVPECMIQLARKVSPF
;
A
#
# COMPACT_ATOMS: atom_id res chain seq x y z
N MET A 1 7.23 14.43 7.26
CA MET A 1 7.59 14.55 5.83
C MET A 1 6.40 14.09 4.96
N PHE A 2 5.22 14.72 5.09
CA PHE A 2 3.96 14.28 4.44
C PHE A 2 3.46 15.23 3.33
N PHE A 3 4.25 16.23 2.96
CA PHE A 3 3.83 17.29 2.05
C PHE A 3 4.05 16.99 0.57
N CYS A 4 5.04 16.16 0.21
CA CYS A 4 5.42 15.98 -1.20
C CYS A 4 4.31 15.34 -2.05
N SER A 5 3.73 14.22 -1.61
CA SER A 5 2.69 13.52 -2.38
C SER A 5 1.39 14.34 -2.48
N LYS A 6 1.01 15.06 -1.42
CA LYS A 6 -0.17 15.94 -1.44
C LYS A 6 0.01 17.12 -2.40
N ASN A 7 1.16 17.79 -2.32
CA ASN A 7 1.49 18.90 -3.22
C ASN A 7 1.53 18.44 -4.68
N PHE A 8 2.05 17.24 -4.93
CA PHE A 8 2.07 16.65 -6.27
C PHE A 8 0.65 16.37 -6.79
N ALA A 9 -0.22 15.74 -5.98
CA ALA A 9 -1.61 15.53 -6.34
C ALA A 9 -2.37 16.85 -6.58
N GLU A 10 -2.08 17.90 -5.81
CA GLU A 10 -2.60 19.26 -6.07
C GLU A 10 -2.11 19.84 -7.39
N ALA A 11 -0.81 19.70 -7.70
CA ALA A 11 -0.26 20.16 -8.97
C ALA A 11 -0.94 19.45 -10.17
N LEU A 12 -1.16 18.13 -10.07
CA LEU A 12 -1.90 17.36 -11.08
C LEU A 12 -3.34 17.85 -11.25
N ARG A 13 -4.05 18.08 -10.14
CA ARG A 13 -5.42 18.61 -10.19
C ARG A 13 -5.49 20.00 -10.84
N ARG A 14 -4.50 20.87 -10.62
CA ARG A 14 -4.44 22.21 -11.24
C ARG A 14 -4.33 22.18 -12.76
N VAL A 15 -3.80 21.11 -13.34
CA VAL A 15 -3.72 20.91 -14.80
C VAL A 15 -4.86 20.05 -15.34
N GLY A 16 -5.92 19.82 -14.55
CA GLY A 16 -7.13 19.10 -14.97
C GLY A 16 -7.05 17.57 -14.87
N VAL A 17 -5.97 17.01 -14.27
CA VAL A 17 -5.86 15.57 -14.07
C VAL A 17 -6.67 15.15 -12.83
N ARG A 18 -7.45 14.07 -12.95
CA ARG A 18 -8.05 13.41 -11.79
C ARG A 18 -6.94 12.74 -10.97
N ALA A 19 -6.64 13.28 -9.80
CA ALA A 19 -5.63 12.76 -8.90
C ALA A 19 -6.14 12.74 -7.46
N GLU A 20 -5.86 11.64 -6.76
CA GLU A 20 -6.19 11.43 -5.35
C GLU A 20 -4.90 11.08 -4.59
N SER A 21 -4.82 11.48 -3.32
CA SER A 21 -3.69 11.15 -2.44
C SER A 21 -4.19 10.40 -1.23
N ILE A 22 -3.71 9.18 -1.03
CA ILE A 22 -4.06 8.33 0.12
C ILE A 22 -2.97 8.45 1.18
N LEU A 23 -3.37 8.64 2.43
CA LEU A 23 -2.47 8.64 3.59
C LEU A 23 -2.78 7.42 4.45
N TYR A 24 -1.80 6.54 4.58
CA TYR A 24 -1.90 5.37 5.44
C TYR A 24 -1.44 5.73 6.86
N GLU A 25 -2.41 6.02 7.73
CA GLU A 25 -2.13 6.48 9.09
C GLU A 25 -1.37 5.42 9.91
N GLY A 26 -0.39 5.87 10.69
CA GLY A 26 0.43 5.00 11.54
C GLY A 26 1.48 4.15 10.80
N LYS A 27 1.67 4.36 9.49
CA LYS A 27 2.70 3.69 8.68
C LYS A 27 3.95 4.56 8.51
N THR A 28 5.13 3.94 8.57
CA THR A 28 6.41 4.58 8.20
C THR A 28 6.62 4.56 6.68
N HIS A 29 7.69 5.20 6.19
CA HIS A 29 7.95 5.32 4.76
C HIS A 29 8.04 3.95 4.06
N THR A 30 8.68 2.98 4.69
CA THR A 30 8.88 1.65 4.08
C THR A 30 7.76 0.66 4.38
N ASP A 31 6.92 0.93 5.39
CA ASP A 31 5.96 -0.05 5.92
C ASP A 31 5.09 -0.66 4.82
N LEU A 32 4.60 0.17 3.91
CA LEU A 32 3.74 -0.22 2.81
C LEU A 32 4.46 -1.07 1.74
N PHE A 33 5.77 -0.85 1.55
CA PHE A 33 6.53 -1.47 0.47
C PHE A 33 7.30 -2.72 0.90
N LEU A 34 7.63 -2.82 2.19
CA LEU A 34 8.46 -3.89 2.73
C LEU A 34 7.78 -4.61 3.89
N GLN A 35 7.49 -3.92 5.00
CA GLN A 35 7.09 -4.60 6.23
C GLN A 35 5.72 -5.28 6.12
N ASP A 36 4.73 -4.60 5.52
CA ASP A 36 3.39 -5.15 5.35
C ASP A 36 3.36 -6.30 4.33
N PRO A 37 3.96 -6.18 3.13
CA PRO A 37 4.10 -7.30 2.21
C PRO A 37 4.81 -8.51 2.81
N MET A 38 5.90 -8.29 3.57
CA MET A 38 6.68 -9.37 4.17
C MET A 38 5.95 -10.04 5.34
N ARG A 39 5.11 -9.30 6.07
CA ARG A 39 4.27 -9.83 7.17
C ARG A 39 3.19 -10.78 6.65
N GLY A 40 2.70 -10.54 5.43
CA GLY A 40 1.57 -11.26 4.86
C GLY A 40 0.26 -10.96 5.61
N GLY A 41 -0.81 -11.69 5.26
CA GLY A 41 -2.15 -11.44 5.74
C GLY A 41 -2.80 -10.29 4.97
N TYR A 42 -3.48 -9.39 5.70
CA TYR A 42 -4.13 -8.22 5.14
C TYR A 42 -3.14 -7.06 5.00
N ASP A 43 -3.07 -6.45 3.82
CA ASP A 43 -2.32 -5.21 3.60
C ASP A 43 -3.13 -4.25 2.74
N GLN A 44 -3.47 -3.11 3.34
CA GLN A 44 -4.39 -2.11 2.81
C GLN A 44 -3.93 -1.52 1.48
N MET A 45 -2.63 -1.21 1.32
CA MET A 45 -2.17 -0.57 0.09
C MET A 45 -2.35 -1.50 -1.11
N PHE A 46 -2.11 -2.79 -0.92
CA PHE A 46 -2.36 -3.77 -1.97
C PHE A 46 -3.85 -3.88 -2.31
N GLU A 47 -4.74 -3.90 -1.31
CA GLU A 47 -6.19 -3.93 -1.57
C GLU A 47 -6.65 -2.70 -2.36
N ASP A 48 -6.16 -1.51 -1.98
CA ASP A 48 -6.46 -0.27 -2.70
C ASP A 48 -5.94 -0.32 -4.14
N LEU A 49 -4.73 -0.82 -4.36
CA LEU A 49 -4.12 -0.95 -5.69
C LEU A 49 -4.90 -1.93 -6.58
N VAL A 50 -5.26 -3.10 -6.05
CA VAL A 50 -6.02 -4.11 -6.78
C VAL A 50 -7.41 -3.57 -7.14
N ALA A 51 -8.07 -2.88 -6.21
CA ALA A 51 -9.36 -2.24 -6.48
C ALA A 51 -9.27 -1.17 -7.58
N ILE A 52 -8.17 -0.41 -7.65
CA ILE A 52 -7.93 0.57 -8.72
C ILE A 52 -7.66 -0.13 -10.07
N ILE A 53 -6.79 -1.14 -10.08
CA ILE A 53 -6.39 -1.84 -11.31
C ILE A 53 -7.55 -2.64 -11.90
N HIS A 54 -8.36 -3.27 -11.06
CA HIS A 54 -9.48 -4.12 -11.47
C HIS A 54 -10.83 -3.42 -11.44
N ALA A 55 -10.89 -2.08 -11.30
CA ALA A 55 -12.12 -1.32 -11.13
C ALA A 55 -13.20 -1.63 -12.20
N ASP A 56 -12.78 -1.90 -13.44
CA ASP A 56 -13.65 -2.20 -14.58
C ASP A 56 -13.59 -3.67 -15.04
N ASP A 57 -12.95 -4.57 -14.27
CA ASP A 57 -12.83 -5.99 -14.58
C ASP A 57 -13.54 -6.87 -13.54
N LEU A 58 -14.80 -7.22 -13.83
CA LEU A 58 -15.63 -8.08 -12.97
C LEU A 58 -15.04 -9.48 -12.76
N GLN A 59 -14.28 -10.01 -13.73
CA GLN A 59 -13.67 -11.33 -13.61
C GLN A 59 -12.45 -11.29 -12.68
N ALA A 60 -11.66 -10.21 -12.73
CA ALA A 60 -10.56 -10.00 -11.81
C ALA A 60 -11.07 -9.74 -10.39
N GLN A 61 -12.09 -8.88 -10.22
CA GLN A 61 -12.73 -8.66 -8.92
C GLN A 61 -13.25 -9.94 -8.27
N ALA A 62 -13.89 -10.82 -9.06
CA ALA A 62 -14.37 -12.11 -8.56
C ALA A 62 -13.22 -13.01 -8.07
N LYS A 63 -12.03 -12.93 -8.70
CA LYS A 63 -10.84 -13.65 -8.26
C LYS A 63 -10.23 -13.05 -7.00
N ASP A 64 -10.24 -11.73 -6.85
CA ASP A 64 -9.71 -11.06 -5.66
C ASP A 64 -10.50 -11.45 -4.41
N VAL A 65 -11.84 -11.51 -4.50
CA VAL A 65 -12.72 -11.89 -3.38
C VAL A 65 -12.44 -13.29 -2.85
N VAL A 66 -12.05 -14.23 -3.72
CA VAL A 66 -11.78 -15.63 -3.34
C VAL A 66 -10.28 -15.92 -3.15
N ALA A 67 -9.42 -14.90 -3.31
CA ALA A 67 -7.99 -15.07 -3.17
C ALA A 67 -7.64 -15.47 -1.72
N PRO A 68 -6.72 -16.43 -1.52
CA PRO A 68 -6.27 -16.77 -0.19
C PRO A 68 -5.49 -15.59 0.43
N PRO A 69 -5.48 -15.46 1.77
CA PRO A 69 -4.66 -14.47 2.44
C PRO A 69 -3.19 -14.57 2.03
N ARG A 70 -2.52 -13.43 1.94
CA ARG A 70 -1.11 -13.37 1.49
C ARG A 70 -0.22 -14.11 2.48
N ARG A 71 0.70 -14.92 1.95
CA ARG A 71 1.60 -15.74 2.77
C ARG A 71 2.59 -14.83 3.49
N ARG A 72 2.85 -15.14 4.77
CA ARG A 72 3.96 -14.53 5.51
C ARG A 72 5.29 -14.95 4.90
N LEU A 73 6.15 -13.99 4.58
CA LEU A 73 7.45 -14.23 3.96
C LEU A 73 8.59 -14.29 4.99
N VAL A 74 8.46 -13.55 6.10
CA VAL A 74 9.46 -13.54 7.18
C VAL A 74 8.81 -13.55 8.57
N PRO A 75 9.49 -14.08 9.61
CA PRO A 75 9.03 -13.98 10.98
C PRO A 75 8.91 -12.53 11.48
N GLU A 76 7.97 -12.29 12.38
CA GLU A 76 7.70 -10.96 12.94
C GLU A 76 8.94 -10.34 13.61
N CYS A 77 9.77 -11.15 14.29
CA CYS A 77 10.97 -10.66 14.95
C CYS A 77 11.98 -10.04 13.98
N MET A 78 12.07 -10.53 12.73
CA MET A 78 12.95 -9.96 11.71
C MET A 78 12.44 -8.61 11.22
N ILE A 79 11.12 -8.45 11.08
CA ILE A 79 10.50 -7.16 10.71
C ILE A 79 10.75 -6.11 11.79
N GLN A 80 10.56 -6.49 13.06
CA GLN A 80 10.79 -5.58 14.19
C GLN A 80 12.27 -5.22 14.34
N LEU A 81 13.18 -6.17 14.08
CA LEU A 81 14.61 -5.90 14.07
C LEU A 81 14.99 -4.95 12.95
N ALA A 82 14.49 -5.16 11.73
CA ALA A 82 14.74 -4.30 10.58
C ALA A 82 14.34 -2.84 10.87
N ARG A 83 13.18 -2.62 11.48
CA ARG A 83 12.72 -1.27 11.91
C ARG A 83 13.66 -0.59 12.92
N LYS A 84 14.33 -1.37 13.78
CA LYS A 84 15.27 -0.84 14.78
C LYS A 84 16.64 -0.52 14.18
N VAL A 85 17.10 -1.34 13.25
CA VAL A 85 18.44 -1.21 12.64
C VAL A 85 18.45 -0.17 11.52
N SER A 86 17.36 -0.07 10.77
CA SER A 86 17.21 0.79 9.61
C SER A 86 15.96 1.67 9.79
N PRO A 87 16.10 2.88 10.37
CA PRO A 87 14.97 3.73 10.79
C PRO A 87 14.33 4.52 9.63
N PHE A 88 14.48 4.05 8.38
CA PHE A 88 13.79 4.62 7.22
C PHE A 88 12.28 4.35 7.31
#